data_AF-A0A6L8T8Q4-F1
#
_entry.id   AF-A0A6L8T8Q4-F1
#
_cell.length_a   1.000
_cell.length_b   1.000
_cell.length_c   1.000
_cell.angle_alpha   90.00
_cell.angle_beta   90.00
_cell.angle_gamma   90.00
#
_symmetry.space_group_name_H-M   'P 1'
#
loop_
_entity.id
_entity.type
_entity.pdbx_description
1 polymer ?
#
loop_
_entity_poly.entity_id
_entity_poly.type
_entity_poly.pdbx_seq_one_letter_code
_entity_poly.pdbx_strand_id
1 'polypeptide(L)'
;MKKKLKKSLIILLSVIMIFSLPISASAATRKDVTKTYRKSVTKMLEGFDSYFAYCCGRRQYFKFDDYARTTMVTMKNYNLWEKNISYVKKKIQPQLKLYFNTSTVKFTKFTKYGIPRNPSYLLCNKNGKIVYTGGNWGEDSPNGVVKKIMKTGSKTYEVTYNLYFYNWMTKKNYGYMGTYKIYLKKANNKNGFIITNIKQTVNKKNSL
;
A
#
# COMPACT_ATOMS: atom_id res chain seq x y z
N MET A 1 1.03 -47.93 -47.21
CA MET A 1 1.10 -47.75 -45.74
C MET A 1 1.54 -46.37 -45.24
N LYS A 2 2.51 -45.68 -45.86
CA LYS A 2 3.09 -44.42 -45.33
C LYS A 2 2.11 -43.24 -45.13
N LYS A 3 1.07 -43.08 -45.96
CA LYS A 3 0.09 -41.97 -45.84
C LYS A 3 -0.89 -42.11 -44.67
N LYS A 4 -1.37 -43.33 -44.38
CA LYS A 4 -2.32 -43.58 -43.27
C LYS A 4 -1.65 -43.42 -41.90
N LEU A 5 -0.38 -43.84 -41.79
CA LEU A 5 0.42 -43.72 -40.57
C LEU A 5 0.73 -42.25 -40.22
N LYS A 6 1.04 -41.41 -41.22
CA LYS A 6 1.21 -39.95 -41.02
C LYS A 6 -0.07 -39.27 -40.55
N LYS A 7 -1.24 -39.61 -41.12
CA LYS A 7 -2.53 -39.07 -40.66
C LYS A 7 -2.85 -39.46 -39.20
N SER A 8 -2.59 -40.72 -38.83
CA SER A 8 -2.79 -41.20 -37.46
C SER A 8 -1.86 -40.50 -36.46
N LEU A 9 -0.60 -40.24 -36.84
CA LEU A 9 0.37 -39.54 -36.00
C LEU A 9 -0.01 -38.06 -35.79
N ILE A 10 -0.52 -37.40 -36.84
CA ILE A 10 -1.01 -36.01 -36.77
C ILE A 10 -2.20 -35.92 -35.83
N ILE A 11 -3.15 -36.86 -35.91
CA ILE A 11 -4.32 -36.91 -35.03
C ILE A 11 -3.89 -37.12 -33.57
N LEU A 12 -2.96 -38.05 -33.32
CA LEU A 12 -2.43 -38.32 -31.97
C LEU A 12 -1.71 -37.08 -31.37
N LEU A 13 -0.88 -36.39 -32.16
CA LEU A 13 -0.21 -35.15 -31.75
C LEU A 13 -1.19 -34.01 -31.45
N SER A 14 -2.26 -33.87 -32.24
CA SER A 14 -3.30 -32.87 -31.98
C SER A 14 -4.11 -33.16 -30.70
N VAL A 15 -4.34 -34.43 -30.36
CA VAL A 15 -5.02 -34.80 -29.10
C VAL A 15 -4.12 -34.51 -27.89
N ILE A 16 -2.80 -34.75 -27.99
CA ILE A 16 -1.85 -34.42 -26.93
C ILE A 16 -1.76 -32.89 -26.69
N MET A 17 -1.86 -32.08 -27.75
CA MET A 17 -1.90 -30.61 -27.61
C MET A 17 -3.15 -30.10 -26.89
N ILE A 18 -4.29 -30.78 -27.01
CA ILE A 18 -5.54 -30.41 -26.32
C ILE A 18 -5.45 -30.71 -24.81
N PHE A 19 -4.72 -31.76 -24.42
CA PHE A 19 -4.49 -32.12 -23.00
C PHE A 19 -3.27 -31.48 -22.35
N SER A 20 -2.41 -30.80 -23.12
CA SER A 20 -1.24 -30.06 -22.61
C SER A 20 -1.49 -28.55 -22.47
N LEU A 21 -2.74 -28.10 -22.65
CA LEU A 21 -3.17 -26.82 -22.10
C LEU A 21 -2.92 -26.89 -20.58
N PRO A 22 -2.09 -26.00 -20.01
CA PRO A 22 -1.94 -25.95 -18.57
C PRO A 22 -3.33 -25.73 -18.00
N ILE A 23 -3.84 -26.76 -17.30
CA ILE A 23 -5.06 -26.69 -16.50
C ILE A 23 -4.95 -25.39 -15.73
N SER A 24 -5.88 -24.48 -16.04
CA SER A 24 -5.89 -23.11 -15.54
C SER A 24 -5.48 -23.11 -14.08
N ALA A 25 -4.42 -22.35 -13.79
CA ALA A 25 -3.86 -22.21 -12.45
C ALA A 25 -4.99 -22.24 -11.43
N SER A 26 -5.02 -23.32 -10.61
CA SER A 26 -6.01 -23.56 -9.55
C SER A 26 -6.42 -22.21 -8.98
N ALA A 27 -7.70 -21.84 -9.15
CA ALA A 27 -8.25 -20.61 -8.61
C ALA A 27 -7.90 -20.62 -7.13
N ALA A 28 -6.86 -19.87 -6.76
CA ALA A 28 -6.24 -20.04 -5.46
C ALA A 28 -7.34 -19.78 -4.43
N THR A 29 -7.69 -20.82 -3.67
CA THR A 29 -8.89 -20.82 -2.85
C THR A 29 -8.82 -19.62 -1.94
N ARG A 30 -9.71 -18.65 -2.16
CA ARG A 30 -9.72 -17.41 -1.39
C ARG A 30 -10.07 -17.79 0.04
N LYS A 31 -9.12 -17.64 0.96
CA LYS A 31 -9.30 -18.02 2.36
C LYS A 31 -9.25 -16.78 3.24
N ASP A 32 -10.25 -16.62 4.09
CA ASP A 32 -10.19 -15.61 5.15
C ASP A 32 -9.16 -16.03 6.19
N VAL A 33 -8.15 -15.19 6.39
CA VAL A 33 -7.04 -15.40 7.32
C VAL A 33 -6.92 -14.23 8.29
N THR A 34 -8.00 -13.48 8.49
CA THR A 34 -8.03 -12.26 9.30
C THR A 34 -7.57 -12.54 10.72
N LYS A 35 -8.09 -13.58 11.39
CA LYS A 35 -7.71 -13.93 12.77
C LYS A 35 -6.20 -14.18 12.90
N THR A 36 -5.59 -14.82 11.90
CA THR A 36 -4.17 -15.17 11.89
C THR A 36 -3.27 -13.94 11.76
N TYR A 37 -3.63 -12.98 10.91
CA TYR A 37 -2.72 -11.90 10.52
C TYR A 37 -3.16 -10.49 10.97
N ARG A 38 -4.34 -10.32 11.60
CA ARG A 38 -4.85 -9.00 11.99
C ARG A 38 -3.82 -8.22 12.82
N LYS A 39 -3.26 -8.81 13.87
CA LYS A 39 -2.30 -8.12 14.76
C LYS A 39 -1.04 -7.66 14.03
N SER A 40 -0.43 -8.54 13.23
CA SER A 40 0.82 -8.21 12.52
C SER A 40 0.60 -7.21 11.39
N VAL A 41 -0.50 -7.34 10.64
CA VAL A 41 -0.85 -6.39 9.58
C VAL A 41 -1.27 -5.04 10.14
N THR A 42 -2.00 -4.98 11.26
CA THR A 42 -2.29 -3.70 11.95
C THR A 42 -1.00 -2.99 12.34
N LYS A 43 -0.08 -3.68 13.03
CA LYS A 43 1.22 -3.10 13.44
C LYS A 43 2.07 -2.64 12.25
N MET A 44 1.97 -3.34 11.11
CA MET A 44 2.67 -2.94 9.90
C MET A 44 2.12 -1.64 9.29
N LEU A 45 0.80 -1.41 9.40
CA LEU A 45 0.09 -0.33 8.71
C LEU A 45 -0.14 0.93 9.55
N GLU A 46 -0.20 0.82 10.88
CA GLU A 46 -0.51 1.94 11.80
C GLU A 46 0.35 3.20 11.57
N GLY A 47 1.60 3.02 11.12
CA GLY A 47 2.51 4.13 10.81
C GLY A 47 2.14 4.93 9.56
N PHE A 48 1.12 4.52 8.81
CA PHE A 48 0.70 5.14 7.55
C PHE A 48 -0.67 5.81 7.62
N ASP A 49 -1.34 5.76 8.77
CA ASP A 49 -2.69 6.29 8.95
C ASP A 49 -2.81 7.77 8.61
N SER A 50 -1.83 8.58 9.04
CA SER A 50 -1.77 10.01 8.71
C SER A 50 -1.73 10.26 7.20
N TYR A 51 -0.95 9.48 6.46
CA TYR A 51 -0.87 9.63 5.00
C TYR A 51 -2.19 9.23 4.32
N PHE A 52 -2.79 8.11 4.75
CA PHE A 52 -4.09 7.69 4.24
C PHE A 52 -5.18 8.72 4.55
N ALA A 53 -5.16 9.32 5.72
CA ALA A 53 -6.11 10.33 6.13
C ALA A 53 -6.07 11.57 5.25
N TYR A 54 -4.87 12.09 4.94
CA TYR A 54 -4.72 13.18 3.97
C TYR A 54 -5.29 12.86 2.59
N CYS A 55 -5.21 11.59 2.18
CA CYS A 55 -5.80 11.11 0.93
C CYS A 55 -7.34 11.01 0.95
N CYS A 56 -7.96 11.02 2.13
CA CYS A 56 -9.41 11.08 2.31
C CYS A 56 -9.97 12.52 2.33
N GLY A 57 -9.11 13.55 2.30
CA GLY A 57 -9.58 14.93 2.28
C GLY A 57 -10.40 15.29 1.03
N ARG A 58 -11.09 16.42 1.13
CA ARG A 58 -11.79 17.11 0.02
C ARG A 58 -10.84 17.58 -1.07
N ARG A 59 -11.06 17.09 -2.30
CA ARG A 59 -10.27 17.36 -3.53
C ARG A 59 -8.89 16.68 -3.59
N GLN A 60 -8.48 15.92 -2.57
CA GLN A 60 -7.27 15.11 -2.67
C GLN A 60 -7.51 13.84 -3.50
N TYR A 61 -6.49 13.35 -4.19
CA TYR A 61 -6.52 12.06 -4.87
C TYR A 61 -5.37 11.17 -4.39
N PHE A 62 -5.67 9.88 -4.26
CA PHE A 62 -4.68 8.87 -3.93
C PHE A 62 -4.13 8.23 -5.19
N LYS A 63 -2.80 8.17 -5.30
CA LYS A 63 -2.08 7.40 -6.32
C LYS A 63 -0.94 6.66 -5.66
N PHE A 64 -0.87 5.34 -5.83
CA PHE A 64 0.20 4.53 -5.28
C PHE A 64 1.41 4.51 -6.24
N ASP A 65 2.36 5.42 -6.03
CA ASP A 65 3.62 5.51 -6.78
C ASP A 65 4.83 5.72 -5.84
N ASP A 66 6.00 6.02 -6.40
CA ASP A 66 7.22 6.24 -5.60
C ASP A 66 7.15 7.46 -4.67
N TYR A 67 6.36 8.48 -5.02
CA TYR A 67 6.12 9.62 -4.14
C TYR A 67 5.26 9.21 -2.95
N ALA A 68 4.23 8.39 -3.18
CA ALA A 68 3.40 7.84 -2.11
C ALA A 68 4.22 7.03 -1.12
N ARG A 69 5.03 6.07 -1.62
CA ARG A 69 5.91 5.23 -0.79
C ARG A 69 6.88 6.07 0.03
N THR A 70 7.53 7.04 -0.62
CA THR A 70 8.46 7.96 0.05
C THR A 70 7.75 8.74 1.16
N THR A 71 6.60 9.33 0.85
CA THR A 71 5.83 10.15 1.81
C THR A 71 5.34 9.32 2.98
N MET A 72 4.79 8.12 2.73
CA MET A 72 4.36 7.18 3.78
C MET A 72 5.47 6.87 4.77
N VAL A 73 6.65 6.48 4.26
CA VAL A 73 7.80 6.16 5.12
C VAL A 73 8.31 7.39 5.84
N THR A 74 8.43 8.53 5.18
CA THR A 74 8.96 9.74 5.82
C THR A 74 7.99 10.30 6.87
N MET A 75 6.67 10.29 6.62
CA MET A 75 5.67 10.72 7.61
C MET A 75 5.65 9.83 8.86
N LYS A 76 5.88 8.53 8.70
CA LYS A 76 6.06 7.60 9.83
C LYS A 76 7.22 8.02 10.75
N ASN A 77 8.19 8.76 10.24
CA ASN A 77 9.39 9.23 10.95
C ASN A 77 9.35 10.76 11.09
N TYR A 78 8.48 11.27 11.95
CA TYR A 78 8.22 12.71 12.14
C TYR A 78 9.48 13.54 12.45
N ASN A 79 10.53 12.94 13.00
CA ASN A 79 11.81 13.60 13.30
C ASN A 79 12.72 13.84 12.08
N LEU A 80 12.27 13.46 10.87
CA LEU A 80 13.02 13.68 9.62
C LEU A 80 12.71 15.02 8.96
N TRP A 81 11.78 15.79 9.52
CA TRP A 81 11.46 17.13 9.02
C TRP A 81 12.64 18.07 9.26
N GLU A 82 12.81 19.02 8.34
CA GLU A 82 13.88 20.03 8.32
C GLU A 82 15.30 19.46 8.22
N LYS A 83 15.44 18.14 8.08
CA LYS A 83 16.73 17.47 7.88
C LYS A 83 17.15 17.53 6.42
N ASN A 84 18.46 17.45 6.22
CA ASN A 84 19.07 17.38 4.89
C ASN A 84 18.59 16.15 4.12
N ILE A 85 18.31 16.32 2.83
CA ILE A 85 17.78 15.27 1.96
C ILE A 85 18.68 14.03 1.90
N SER A 86 20.00 14.20 1.95
CA SER A 86 20.95 13.09 1.99
C SER A 86 20.78 12.24 3.26
N TYR A 87 20.66 12.89 4.42
CA TYR A 87 20.38 12.23 5.70
C TYR A 87 19.04 11.50 5.67
N VAL A 88 17.99 12.17 5.19
CA VAL A 88 16.65 11.57 5.10
C VAL A 88 16.66 10.34 4.19
N LYS A 89 17.27 10.43 3.00
CA LYS A 89 17.43 9.30 2.07
C LYS A 89 18.06 8.09 2.76
N LYS A 90 19.19 8.28 3.45
CA LYS A 90 19.88 7.21 4.20
C LYS A 90 18.99 6.55 5.25
N LYS A 91 18.12 7.31 5.92
CA LYS A 91 17.21 6.80 6.96
C LYS A 91 15.99 6.07 6.41
N ILE A 92 15.43 6.52 5.29
CA ILE A 92 14.18 5.94 4.75
C ILE A 92 14.40 4.79 3.77
N GLN A 93 15.55 4.71 3.09
CA GLN A 93 15.83 3.63 2.12
C GLN A 93 15.67 2.22 2.71
N PRO A 94 16.20 1.89 3.91
CA PRO A 94 15.97 0.58 4.53
C PRO A 94 14.49 0.31 4.81
N GLN A 95 13.73 1.34 5.17
CA GLN A 95 12.31 1.23 5.44
C GLN A 95 11.50 1.04 4.14
N LEU A 96 11.85 1.75 3.06
CA LEU A 96 11.27 1.52 1.74
C LEU A 96 11.50 0.08 1.27
N LYS A 97 12.69 -0.48 1.51
CA LYS A 97 12.99 -1.87 1.16
C LYS A 97 12.15 -2.84 1.98
N LEU A 98 12.03 -2.56 3.27
CA LEU A 98 11.23 -3.35 4.21
C LEU A 98 9.73 -3.37 3.86
N TYR A 99 9.12 -2.22 3.55
CA TYR A 99 7.69 -2.11 3.34
C TYR A 99 7.27 -2.35 1.89
N PHE A 100 8.09 -1.96 0.91
CA PHE A 100 7.72 -1.90 -0.50
C PHE A 100 8.69 -2.59 -1.45
N ASN A 101 9.74 -3.23 -0.92
CA ASN A 101 10.80 -3.87 -1.70
C ASN A 101 11.51 -2.96 -2.72
N THR A 102 11.59 -1.65 -2.43
CA THR A 102 12.30 -0.66 -3.27
C THR A 102 13.22 0.20 -2.41
N SER A 103 14.23 0.81 -3.01
CA SER A 103 15.08 1.84 -2.38
C SER A 103 14.93 3.22 -3.06
N THR A 104 14.00 3.33 -4.02
CA THR A 104 13.75 4.57 -4.75
C THR A 104 13.11 5.61 -3.85
N VAL A 105 13.76 6.77 -3.74
CA VAL A 105 13.28 7.93 -2.97
C VAL A 105 12.90 9.05 -3.93
N LYS A 106 11.67 9.57 -3.81
CA LYS A 106 11.15 10.67 -4.62
C LYS A 106 10.51 11.74 -3.72
N PHE A 107 11.04 12.95 -3.79
CA PHE A 107 10.45 14.15 -3.20
C PHE A 107 10.14 15.13 -4.32
N THR A 108 9.01 15.83 -4.22
CA THR A 108 8.72 16.94 -5.13
C THR A 108 9.49 18.19 -4.71
N LYS A 109 9.70 19.14 -5.64
CA LYS A 109 10.25 20.45 -5.30
C LYS A 109 9.20 21.24 -4.51
N PHE A 110 9.63 21.92 -3.46
CA PHE A 110 8.75 22.81 -2.71
C PHE A 110 8.26 23.94 -3.62
N THR A 111 6.95 24.21 -3.54
CA THR A 111 6.30 25.29 -4.30
C THR A 111 5.64 26.29 -3.34
N LYS A 112 4.78 25.80 -2.44
CA LYS A 112 4.11 26.58 -1.41
C LYS A 112 3.70 25.72 -0.23
N TYR A 113 3.31 26.36 0.87
CA TYR A 113 2.66 25.70 2.01
C TYR A 113 1.18 25.45 1.73
N GLY A 114 0.60 24.48 2.44
CA GLY A 114 -0.80 24.07 2.31
C GLY A 114 -0.93 22.62 1.83
N ILE A 115 -2.11 22.03 2.08
CA ILE A 115 -2.38 20.63 1.73
C ILE A 115 -2.50 20.50 0.20
N PRO A 116 -1.62 19.74 -0.48
CA PRO A 116 -1.65 19.59 -1.92
C PRO A 116 -2.78 18.66 -2.38
N ARG A 117 -3.18 18.80 -3.65
CA ARG A 117 -4.16 17.89 -4.29
C ARG A 117 -3.68 16.43 -4.31
N ASN A 118 -2.37 16.21 -4.41
CA ASN A 118 -1.76 14.89 -4.22
C ASN A 118 -1.02 14.89 -2.87
N PRO A 119 -1.54 14.22 -1.84
CA PRO A 119 -0.88 14.14 -0.53
C PRO A 119 0.54 13.57 -0.55
N SER A 120 0.95 12.88 -1.61
CA SER A 120 2.33 12.45 -1.81
C SER A 120 3.31 13.61 -2.00
N TYR A 121 2.81 14.85 -2.05
CA TYR A 121 3.60 16.09 -2.10
C TYR A 121 3.62 16.84 -0.77
N LEU A 122 3.07 16.26 0.31
CA LEU A 122 3.12 16.88 1.64
C LEU A 122 4.56 17.07 2.14
N LEU A 123 5.47 16.19 1.73
CA LEU A 123 6.89 16.27 2.03
C LEU A 123 7.67 16.66 0.77
N CYS A 124 8.26 17.85 0.83
CA CYS A 124 8.92 18.50 -0.29
C CYS A 124 10.41 18.71 -0.03
N ASN A 125 11.20 18.76 -1.09
CA ASN A 125 12.57 19.30 -1.05
C ASN A 125 12.53 20.83 -1.19
N LYS A 126 12.90 21.54 -0.14
CA LYS A 126 13.14 22.99 -0.12
C LYS A 126 14.63 23.23 0.10
N ASN A 127 15.34 23.56 -0.97
CA ASN A 127 16.77 23.91 -0.93
C ASN A 127 17.65 22.85 -0.21
N GLY A 128 17.44 21.57 -0.52
CA GLY A 128 18.22 20.47 0.06
C GLY A 128 17.72 19.97 1.42
N LYS A 129 16.68 20.58 1.99
CA LYS A 129 16.03 20.15 3.23
C LYS A 129 14.62 19.62 2.95
N ILE A 130 14.19 18.63 3.73
CA ILE A 130 12.83 18.12 3.67
C ILE A 130 11.90 19.01 4.50
N VAL A 131 10.84 19.51 3.89
CA VAL A 131 9.84 20.35 4.54
C VAL A 131 8.48 19.68 4.45
N TYR A 132 7.78 19.67 5.58
CA TYR A 132 6.38 19.26 5.66
C TYR A 132 5.48 20.48 5.40
N THR A 133 4.48 20.30 4.52
CA THR A 133 3.60 21.37 4.04
C THR A 133 2.15 21.21 4.47
N GLY A 134 1.82 20.12 5.17
CA GLY A 134 0.48 19.81 5.65
C GLY A 134 0.10 20.54 6.92
N GLY A 135 -1.10 20.23 7.41
CA GLY A 135 -1.62 20.73 8.68
C GLY A 135 -1.23 19.86 9.88
N ASN A 136 -1.68 20.29 11.06
CA ASN A 136 -1.70 19.47 12.26
C ASN A 136 -3.08 18.80 12.37
N TRP A 137 -3.12 17.56 12.90
CA TRP A 137 -4.37 16.86 13.18
C TRP A 137 -5.11 17.39 14.42
N GLY A 138 -4.49 18.30 15.17
CA GLY A 138 -5.09 18.92 16.34
C GLY A 138 -5.35 17.87 17.43
N GLU A 139 -6.59 17.82 17.92
CA GLU A 139 -7.02 16.87 18.95
C GLU A 139 -7.53 15.54 18.39
N ASP A 140 -7.44 15.37 17.09
CA ASP A 140 -7.81 14.15 16.43
C ASP A 140 -6.59 13.47 15.86
N SER A 141 -6.75 12.19 15.59
CA SER A 141 -5.79 11.47 14.79
C SER A 141 -6.51 10.44 13.95
N PRO A 142 -5.97 10.08 12.80
CA PRO A 142 -6.51 8.98 12.04
C PRO A 142 -6.13 7.65 12.69
N ASN A 143 -7.09 6.73 12.72
CA ASN A 143 -6.89 5.38 13.23
C ASN A 143 -7.39 4.36 12.21
N GLY A 144 -6.46 3.53 11.75
CA GLY A 144 -6.72 2.53 10.74
C GLY A 144 -6.94 1.13 11.31
N VAL A 145 -8.03 0.49 10.87
CA VAL A 145 -8.50 -0.79 11.38
C VAL A 145 -8.52 -1.83 10.25
N VAL A 146 -7.79 -2.94 10.46
CA VAL A 146 -7.86 -4.12 9.60
C VAL A 146 -9.19 -4.84 9.80
N LYS A 147 -10.09 -4.74 8.82
CA LYS A 147 -11.39 -5.41 8.84
C LYS A 147 -11.31 -6.85 8.36
N LYS A 148 -10.61 -7.08 7.24
CA LYS A 148 -10.56 -8.38 6.56
C LYS A 148 -9.22 -8.60 5.90
N ILE A 149 -8.71 -9.83 5.93
CA ILE A 149 -7.52 -10.28 5.21
C ILE A 149 -7.86 -11.56 4.45
N MET A 150 -7.85 -11.48 3.12
CA MET A 150 -8.04 -12.62 2.25
C MET A 150 -6.70 -13.09 1.71
N LYS A 151 -6.37 -14.37 1.89
CA LYS A 151 -5.33 -15.02 1.10
C LYS A 151 -5.89 -15.25 -0.30
N THR A 152 -5.23 -14.69 -1.32
CA THR A 152 -5.68 -14.72 -2.73
C THR A 152 -4.78 -15.56 -3.63
N GLY A 153 -3.72 -16.14 -3.07
CA GLY A 153 -2.69 -16.91 -3.76
C GLY A 153 -1.77 -17.58 -2.76
N SER A 154 -0.78 -18.33 -3.22
CA SER A 154 0.19 -19.02 -2.34
C SER A 154 0.87 -18.05 -1.37
N LYS A 155 1.23 -16.86 -1.85
CA LYS A 155 1.92 -15.81 -1.10
C LYS A 155 1.27 -14.43 -1.24
N THR A 156 0.08 -14.31 -1.82
CA THR A 156 -0.60 -13.02 -2.05
C THR A 156 -1.83 -12.86 -1.18
N TYR A 157 -2.05 -11.63 -0.71
CA TYR A 157 -3.11 -11.30 0.23
C TYR A 157 -3.73 -9.94 -0.11
N GLU A 158 -5.00 -9.81 0.18
CA GLU A 158 -5.78 -8.57 0.05
C GLU A 158 -6.32 -8.19 1.42
N VAL A 159 -6.00 -6.98 1.87
CA VAL A 159 -6.42 -6.43 3.17
C VAL A 159 -7.46 -5.35 2.93
N THR A 160 -8.59 -5.45 3.62
CA THR A 160 -9.56 -4.35 3.74
C THR A 160 -9.23 -3.56 5.00
N TYR A 161 -8.85 -2.29 4.81
CA TYR A 161 -8.39 -1.40 5.86
C TYR A 161 -9.30 -0.17 5.93
N ASN A 162 -9.99 0.01 7.04
CA ASN A 162 -10.89 1.14 7.24
C ASN A 162 -10.20 2.21 8.07
N LEU A 163 -10.39 3.47 7.70
CA LEU A 163 -9.83 4.61 8.40
C LEU A 163 -10.95 5.40 9.07
N TYR A 164 -10.72 5.79 10.32
CA TYR A 164 -11.64 6.57 11.15
C TYR A 164 -10.91 7.77 11.74
N PHE A 165 -11.63 8.83 12.10
CA PHE A 165 -11.08 9.77 13.08
C PHE A 165 -11.14 9.11 14.45
N TYR A 166 -10.15 9.42 15.26
CA TYR A 166 -9.99 8.96 16.62
C TYR A 166 -9.70 10.17 17.50
N ASN A 167 -10.55 10.38 18.49
CA ASN A 167 -10.38 11.42 19.48
C ASN A 167 -9.52 10.86 20.62
N TRP A 168 -8.37 11.48 20.89
CA TRP A 168 -7.43 10.97 21.90
C TRP A 168 -7.95 11.17 23.33
N MET A 169 -8.76 12.21 23.58
CA MET A 169 -9.33 12.47 24.91
C MET A 169 -10.34 11.40 25.32
N THR A 170 -11.29 11.09 24.42
CA THR A 170 -12.37 10.12 24.69
C THR A 170 -11.98 8.69 24.35
N LYS A 171 -10.82 8.50 23.70
CA LYS A 171 -10.31 7.20 23.22
C LYS A 171 -11.30 6.45 22.33
N LYS A 172 -12.07 7.19 21.51
CA LYS A 172 -13.11 6.64 20.65
C LYS A 172 -12.88 7.00 19.19
N ASN A 173 -13.12 6.02 18.33
CA ASN A 173 -13.29 6.28 16.91
C ASN A 173 -14.62 6.98 16.70
N TYR A 174 -14.63 8.06 15.93
CA TYR A 174 -15.84 8.79 15.61
C TYR A 174 -15.71 9.29 14.17
N GLY A 175 -16.65 8.92 13.30
CA GLY A 175 -16.57 9.30 11.89
C GLY A 175 -15.65 8.40 11.04
N TYR A 176 -16.24 7.83 10.01
CA TYR A 176 -15.54 7.05 8.99
C TYR A 176 -14.94 7.97 7.92
N MET A 177 -13.67 7.77 7.57
CA MET A 177 -12.97 8.56 6.54
C MET A 177 -12.93 7.85 5.20
N GLY A 178 -12.62 6.56 5.18
CA GLY A 178 -12.48 5.82 3.93
C GLY A 178 -11.99 4.39 4.11
N THR A 179 -11.96 3.66 3.00
CA THR A 179 -11.47 2.28 2.95
C THR A 179 -10.39 2.15 1.90
N TYR A 180 -9.36 1.40 2.27
CA TYR A 180 -8.27 0.99 1.40
C TYR A 180 -8.29 -0.52 1.21
N LYS A 181 -8.06 -0.95 -0.04
CA LYS A 181 -7.58 -2.29 -0.36
C LYS A 181 -6.07 -2.26 -0.46
N ILE A 182 -5.41 -2.97 0.45
CA ILE A 182 -3.94 -3.06 0.50
C ILE A 182 -3.54 -4.48 0.07
N TYR A 183 -2.68 -4.55 -0.94
CA TYR A 183 -2.21 -5.80 -1.50
C TYR A 183 -0.85 -6.14 -0.90
N LEU A 184 -0.76 -7.33 -0.33
CA LEU A 184 0.45 -7.80 0.34
C LEU A 184 1.00 -9.04 -0.36
N LYS A 185 2.33 -9.17 -0.33
CA LYS A 185 3.05 -10.40 -0.66
C LYS A 185 3.80 -10.90 0.57
N LYS A 186 3.71 -12.19 0.88
CA LYS A 186 4.48 -12.83 1.96
C LYS A 186 5.96 -12.62 1.70
N ALA A 187 6.69 -12.16 2.72
CA ALA A 187 8.11 -11.89 2.63
C ALA A 187 8.84 -12.40 3.88
N ASN A 188 10.09 -12.78 3.71
CA ASN A 188 10.98 -13.11 4.83
C ASN A 188 11.62 -11.83 5.37
N ASN A 189 10.85 -11.03 6.10
CA ASN A 189 11.31 -9.82 6.75
C ASN A 189 10.55 -9.64 8.08
N LYS A 190 10.94 -8.65 8.90
CA LYS A 190 10.33 -8.43 10.23
C LYS A 190 8.83 -8.11 10.20
N ASN A 191 8.29 -7.66 9.07
CA ASN A 191 6.85 -7.42 8.90
C ASN A 191 6.10 -8.69 8.46
N GLY A 192 6.83 -9.72 8.00
CA GLY A 192 6.30 -10.93 7.39
C GLY A 192 5.65 -10.71 6.02
N PHE A 193 5.61 -9.47 5.52
CA PHE A 193 4.95 -9.04 4.30
C PHE A 193 5.65 -7.81 3.69
N ILE A 194 5.42 -7.61 2.40
CA ILE A 194 5.64 -6.35 1.68
C ILE A 194 4.31 -5.88 1.07
N ILE A 195 4.11 -4.57 0.97
CA ILE A 195 3.00 -3.95 0.25
C ILE A 195 3.39 -3.84 -1.23
N THR A 196 2.57 -4.45 -2.08
CA THR A 196 2.77 -4.44 -3.53
C THR A 196 1.89 -3.42 -4.23
N ASN A 197 0.71 -3.13 -3.66
CA ASN A 197 -0.21 -2.13 -4.18
C ASN A 197 -1.15 -1.63 -3.08
N ILE A 198 -1.73 -0.45 -3.28
CA ILE A 198 -2.80 0.10 -2.45
C ILE A 198 -3.82 0.73 -3.39
N LYS A 199 -5.11 0.57 -3.09
CA LYS A 199 -6.21 1.25 -3.76
C LYS A 199 -7.14 1.85 -2.72
N GLN A 200 -7.52 3.10 -2.87
CA GLN A 200 -8.60 3.69 -2.09
C GLN A 200 -9.92 3.29 -2.75
N THR A 201 -10.81 2.58 -2.03
CA THR A 201 -12.04 2.01 -2.61
C THR A 201 -13.30 2.74 -2.18
N VAL A 202 -13.27 3.39 -1.03
CA VAL A 202 -14.35 4.27 -0.56
C VAL A 202 -13.69 5.50 0.03
N ASN A 203 -14.19 6.68 -0.33
CA ASN A 203 -13.65 7.94 0.15
C ASN A 203 -14.82 8.85 0.61
N LYS A 204 -14.92 9.08 1.93
CA LYS A 204 -15.78 10.12 2.46
C LYS A 204 -14.95 11.41 2.50
N LYS A 205 -15.24 12.30 1.55
CA LYS A 205 -14.52 13.56 1.40
C LYS A 205 -14.80 14.48 2.59
N ASN A 206 -13.86 14.53 3.52
CA ASN A 206 -13.97 15.38 4.70
C ASN A 206 -13.31 16.74 4.45
N SER A 207 -13.84 17.80 5.05
CA SER A 207 -13.14 19.07 5.20
C SER A 207 -12.03 18.86 6.23
N LEU A 208 -10.83 18.54 5.74
CA LEU A 208 -9.59 18.60 6.51
C LEU A 208 -9.02 20.01 6.44
#